data_AF-A0A6A4LIA0-F1
#
_entry.id   AF-A0A6A4LIA0-F1
#
_cell.length_a   1.000
_cell.length_b   1.000
_cell.length_c   1.000
_cell.angle_alpha   90.00
_cell.angle_beta   90.00
_cell.angle_gamma   90.00
#
_symmetry.space_group_name_H-M   'P 1'
#
loop_
_entity.id
_entity.type
_entity.pdbx_description
1 polymer ?
#
loop_
_entity_poly.entity_id
_entity_poly.type
_entity_poly.pdbx_seq_one_letter_code
_entity_poly.pdbx_strand_id
1 'polypeptide(L)' 'MVHKAVSVNKALDDAVSLRDPPKIHEAMRYSLLAGGKRVRPMLCIAACELVGGVESQAMPAAALWK' A
#
# COMPACT_ATOMS: atom_id res chain seq x y z
N MET A 1 7.33 13.26 -2.22
CA MET A 1 7.22 11.85 -2.66
C MET A 1 7.42 10.84 -1.53
N VAL A 2 8.38 11.02 -0.61
CA VAL A 2 8.65 10.08 0.51
C VAL A 2 7.47 9.93 1.47
N HIS A 3 6.76 11.02 1.78
CA HIS A 3 5.59 10.98 2.69
C HIS A 3 4.48 10.03 2.23
N LYS A 4 4.19 9.98 0.92
CA LYS A 4 3.15 9.11 0.33
C LYS A 4 3.53 7.63 0.42
N ALA A 5 4.81 7.30 0.27
CA ALA A 5 5.29 5.93 0.42
C ALA A 5 5.10 5.41 1.86
N VAL A 6 5.25 6.28 2.87
CA VAL A 6 4.97 5.94 4.27
C VAL A 6 3.49 5.68 4.49
N SER A 7 2.61 6.53 3.94
CA SER A 7 1.15 6.34 4.02
C SER A 7 0.71 5.00 3.39
N VAL A 8 1.26 4.66 2.21
CA VAL A 8 0.97 3.38 1.54
C VAL A 8 1.48 2.18 2.36
N ASN A 9 2.68 2.28 2.93
CA ASN A 9 3.20 1.21 3.79
C ASN A 9 2.33 1.01 5.03
N LYS A 10 1.84 2.09 5.65
CA LYS A 10 0.92 2.02 6.78
C LYS A 10 -0.41 1.38 6.38
N ALA A 11 -0.99 1.77 5.25
CA ALA A 11 -2.24 1.18 4.75
C ALA A 11 -2.09 -0.33 4.45
N LEU A 12 -0.94 -0.75 3.91
CA LEU A 12 -0.62 -2.17 3.71
C LEU A 12 -0.47 -2.94 5.02
N ASP A 13 0.14 -2.31 6.02
CA ASP A 13 0.34 -2.88 7.35
C ASP A 13 -1.01 -3.10 8.06
N ASP A 14 -1.89 -2.10 8.00
CA ASP A 14 -3.25 -2.15 8.55
C ASP A 14 -4.12 -3.19 7.82
N ALA A 15 -3.94 -3.35 6.50
CA ALA A 15 -4.67 -4.34 5.70
C ALA A 15 -4.27 -5.79 6.04
N VAL A 16 -3.01 -6.02 6.44
CA VAL A 16 -2.48 -7.36 6.75
C VAL A 16 -2.20 -7.50 8.24
N SER A 17 -3.28 -7.46 9.01
CA SER A 17 -3.28 -7.79 10.44
C SER A 17 -2.89 -9.26 10.65
N LEU A 18 -2.01 -9.52 11.63
CA LEU A 18 -1.63 -10.88 12.03
C LEU A 18 -2.87 -11.58 12.60
N ARG A 19 -3.34 -12.63 11.92
CA ARG A 19 -4.42 -13.51 12.39
C ARG A 19 -3.95 -14.95 12.32
N ASP A 20 -4.69 -15.84 12.98
CA ASP A 20 -4.42 -17.26 12.88
C ASP A 20 -4.77 -17.78 11.48
N PRO A 21 -3.88 -18.55 10.83
CA PRO A 21 -2.58 -19.02 11.31
C PRO A 21 -1.43 -18.01 11.06
N PRO A 22 -0.58 -17.72 12.07
CA PRO A 22 0.37 -16.61 12.04
C PRO A 22 1.45 -16.74 10.96
N LYS A 23 1.89 -17.97 10.63
CA LYS A 23 2.91 -18.22 9.59
C LYS A 23 2.52 -17.69 8.21
N ILE A 24 1.24 -17.80 7.85
CA ILE A 24 0.75 -17.30 6.56
C ILE A 24 0.79 -15.77 6.57
N HIS A 25 0.35 -15.16 7.66
CA HIS A 25 0.34 -13.71 7.81
C HIS A 25 1.76 -13.12 7.87
N GLU A 26 2.72 -13.77 8.52
CA GLU A 26 4.13 -13.39 8.46
C GLU A 26 4.70 -13.47 7.04
N ALA A 27 4.42 -14.54 6.29
CA ALA A 27 4.88 -14.69 4.91
C ALA A 27 4.29 -13.61 3.98
N MET A 28 3.02 -13.26 4.15
CA MET A 28 2.37 -12.16 3.44
C MET A 28 3.02 -10.81 3.79
N ARG A 29 3.22 -10.53 5.09
CA ARG A 29 3.87 -9.29 5.56
C ARG A 29 5.31 -9.19 5.06
N TYR A 30 6.07 -10.28 5.08
CA TYR A 30 7.41 -10.32 4.51
C TYR A 30 7.39 -9.92 3.03
N SER A 31 6.54 -10.57 2.23
CA SER A 31 6.43 -10.26 0.79
C SER A 31 5.97 -8.82 0.54
N LEU A 32 5.04 -8.30 1.35
CA LEU A 32 4.45 -6.97 1.19
C LEU A 32 5.33 -5.82 1.72
N LEU A 33 6.14 -6.07 2.75
CA LEU A 33 6.98 -5.08 3.42
C LEU A 33 8.47 -5.19 3.08
N ALA A 34 8.93 -6.23 2.35
CA ALA A 34 10.33 -6.46 1.96
C ALA A 34 10.96 -5.40 1.01
N GLY A 35 10.41 -4.19 0.97
CA GLY A 35 10.96 -3.10 0.17
C GLY A 35 10.58 -3.22 -1.30
N GLY A 36 10.31 -2.07 -1.91
CA GLY A 36 10.01 -1.96 -3.32
C GLY A 36 9.84 -0.48 -3.64
N LYS A 37 10.18 -0.05 -4.85
CA LYS A 37 10.15 1.37 -5.26
C LYS A 37 8.76 2.02 -5.22
N ARG A 38 7.72 1.28 -4.81
CA ARG A 38 6.30 1.71 -4.70
C ARG A 38 5.75 2.43 -5.95
N VAL A 39 6.32 2.13 -7.12
CA VAL A 39 6.01 2.83 -8.38
C VAL A 39 4.54 2.71 -8.75
N ARG A 40 3.95 1.52 -8.60
CA ARG A 40 2.53 1.26 -8.92
C ARG A 40 1.56 2.03 -8.01
N PRO A 41 1.66 1.95 -6.66
CA PRO A 41 0.82 2.75 -5.77
C PRO A 41 0.99 4.27 -6.00
N MET A 42 2.23 4.73 -6.20
CA MET A 42 2.49 6.15 -6.45
C MET A 42 1.88 6.64 -7.77
N LEU A 43 1.91 5.80 -8.82
CA LEU A 43 1.28 6.12 -10.10
C LEU A 43 -0.25 6.18 -9.98
N CYS A 44 -0.86 5.27 -9.19
CA CYS A 44 -2.30 5.27 -8.94
C CYS A 44 -2.74 6.55 -8.21
N ILE A 45 -2.02 6.95 -7.16
CA ILE A 45 -2.28 8.20 -6.43
C ILE A 45 -2.09 9.41 -7.37
N ALA A 46 -1.00 9.45 -8.13
CA ALA A 46 -0.74 10.55 -9.06
C ALA A 46 -1.80 10.66 -10.17
N ALA A 47 -2.27 9.53 -10.70
CA ALA A 47 -3.35 9.51 -11.69
C ALA A 47 -4.69 10.01 -11.09
N CYS A 48 -4.98 9.65 -9.84
CA CYS A 48 -6.17 10.13 -9.14
C CYS A 48 -6.11 11.64 -8.89
N GLU A 49 -4.96 12.16 -8.45
CA GLU A 49 -4.74 13.60 -8.28
C GLU A 49 -4.82 14.35 -9.61
N LEU A 50 -4.32 13.76 -10.70
CA LEU A 50 -4.37 14.35 -12.04
C LEU A 50 -5.80 14.58 -12.54
N VAL A 51 -6.74 13.70 -12.19
CA VAL A 51 -8.16 13.84 -12.54
C VAL A 51 -8.96 14.67 -11.53
N GLY A 52 -8.28 15.29 -10.55
CA GLY A 52 -8.90 16.12 -9.51
C GLY A 52 -9.47 15.33 -8.32
N GLY A 53 -9.13 14.03 -8.20
CA GLY A 53 -9.49 13.19 -7.06
C GLY A 53 -8.57 13.38 -5.86
N VAL A 54 -8.97 12.79 -4.73
CA VAL A 54 -8.23 12.92 -3.46
C VAL A 54 -7.45 11.64 -3.15
N GLU A 55 -6.25 11.76 -2.58
CA GLU A 55 -5.38 10.62 -2.21
C GLU A 55 -6.13 9.52 -1.42
N SER A 56 -7.04 9.91 -0.53
CA SER A 56 -7.84 8.97 0.28
C SER A 56 -8.72 8.04 -0.56
N GLN A 57 -9.15 8.47 -1.74
CA GLN A 57 -9.96 7.67 -2.67
C GLN A 57 -9.09 6.68 -3.46
N ALA A 58 -7.84 7.04 -3.73
CA ALA A 58 -6.88 6.18 -4.43
C ALA A 58 -6.20 5.17 -3.50
N MET A 59 -6.15 5.44 -2.19
CA MET A 59 -5.43 4.63 -1.22
C MET A 59 -5.83 3.13 -1.21
N PRO A 60 -7.12 2.75 -1.25
CA PRO A 60 -7.52 1.34 -1.30
C PRO A 60 -7.03 0.65 -2.57
N ALA A 61 -7.14 1.33 -3.72
CA ALA A 61 -6.67 0.81 -5.00
C ALA A 61 -5.13 0.73 -5.05
N ALA A 62 -4.44 1.72 -4.50
CA ALA A 62 -2.99 1.78 -4.44
C ALA A 62 -2.39 0.69 -3.53
N ALA A 63 -3.05 0.37 -2.42
CA ALA A 63 -2.65 -0.69 -1.49
C ALA A 63 -2.88 -2.11 -2.04
N LEU A 64 -3.74 -2.28 -3.05
CA LEU A 64 -4.07 -3.59 -3.61
C LEU A 64 -3.00 -4.13 -4.59
N TRP A 65 -2.12 -3.26 -5.10
CA TRP A 65 -1.27 -3.53 -6.27
C TRP A 65 0.19 -3.95 -5.96
N LYS A 66 0.44 -4.56 -4.79
CA LYS A 66 1.73 -5.20 -4.52
C LYS A 66 1.70 -6.70 -4.76
#